data_AF-A0A2G9SEM4-F1
#
_entry.id   AF-A0A2G9SEM4-F1
#
_cell.length_a   1.000
_cell.length_b   1.000
_cell.length_c   1.000
_cell.angle_alpha   90.00
_cell.angle_beta   90.00
_cell.angle_gamma   90.00
#
_symmetry.space_group_name_H-M   'P 1'
#
loop_
_entity.id
_entity.type
_entity.pdbx_description
1 polymer ?
#
loop_
_entity_poly.entity_id
_entity_poly.type
_entity_poly.pdbx_seq_one_letter_code
_entity_poly.pdbx_strand_id
1 'polypeptide(L)'
;MDIQTWILGYRPPTVTHVYYRIYPIKEVPMETEELTDWLYQRFVEKEDLLSHFYETGAFPPPEGQKKAVSREMTLSNVWLFLVQSFAFLSGYMWYCILRYFYHCLF
;
A
#
# COMPACT_ATOMS: atom_id res chain seq x y z
N MET A 1 0.56 -17.40 15.05
CA MET A 1 -0.18 -16.98 13.85
C MET A 1 -1.24 -18.02 13.58
N ASP A 2 -2.45 -17.60 13.20
CA ASP A 2 -3.61 -18.49 13.08
C ASP A 2 -3.78 -19.06 11.66
N ILE A 3 -4.35 -20.26 11.54
CA ILE A 3 -4.58 -20.95 10.25
C ILE A 3 -5.55 -20.15 9.35
N GLN A 4 -6.49 -19.44 9.97
CA GLN A 4 -7.47 -18.62 9.24
C GLN A 4 -6.81 -17.48 8.45
N THR A 5 -5.73 -16.90 8.95
CA THR A 5 -4.96 -15.86 8.23
C THR A 5 -4.29 -16.41 6.98
N TRP A 6 -3.82 -17.66 7.02
CA TRP A 6 -3.19 -18.31 5.87
C TRP A 6 -4.19 -18.61 4.74
N ILE A 7 -5.39 -19.09 5.09
CA ILE A 7 -6.39 -19.51 4.09
C ILE A 7 -7.13 -18.30 3.49
N LEU A 8 -7.49 -17.32 4.32
CA LEU A 8 -8.31 -16.19 3.90
C LEU A 8 -7.49 -14.96 3.49
N GLY A 9 -6.18 -14.96 3.73
CA GLY A 9 -5.31 -13.80 3.52
C GLY A 9 -5.70 -12.58 4.37
N TYR A 10 -6.59 -12.76 5.34
CA TYR A 10 -7.12 -11.67 6.15
C TYR A 10 -6.27 -11.47 7.40
N ARG A 11 -5.75 -10.26 7.56
CA ARG A 11 -5.03 -9.82 8.76
C ARG A 11 -5.78 -8.64 9.38
N PRO A 12 -5.97 -8.61 10.71
CA PRO A 12 -6.55 -7.45 11.37
C PRO A 12 -5.72 -6.19 11.06
N PRO A 13 -6.38 -5.03 10.92
CA PRO A 13 -5.71 -3.78 10.61
C PRO A 13 -4.64 -3.52 11.68
N THR A 14 -3.38 -3.49 11.23
CA THR A 14 -2.22 -3.25 12.08
C THR A 14 -1.67 -1.88 11.71
N VAL A 15 -1.30 -1.08 12.71
CA VAL A 15 -0.66 0.21 12.49
C VAL A 15 0.76 -0.05 11.96
N THR A 16 0.98 0.24 10.68
CA THR A 16 2.30 0.15 10.05
C THR A 16 2.85 1.56 9.87
N HIS A 17 3.92 1.87 10.57
CA HIS A 17 4.63 3.14 10.39
C HIS A 17 5.56 3.04 9.19
N VAL A 18 5.32 3.82 8.14
CA VAL A 18 6.16 3.89 6.95
C VAL A 18 6.75 5.29 6.83
N TYR A 19 8.08 5.38 6.87
CA TYR A 19 8.82 6.61 6.63
C TYR A 19 9.40 6.58 5.22
N TYR A 20 8.92 7.47 4.35
CA TYR A 20 9.41 7.59 2.97
C TYR A 20 10.15 8.92 2.77
N ARG A 21 11.26 8.89 2.04
CA ARG A 21 12.02 10.06 1.60
C ARG A 21 12.24 9.99 0.10
N ILE A 22 11.97 11.09 -0.58
CA ILE A 22 12.07 11.20 -2.04
C ILE A 22 13.34 12.00 -2.36
N TYR A 23 14.16 11.49 -3.27
CA TYR A 23 15.35 12.18 -3.77
C TYR A 23 15.20 12.47 -5.26
N PRO A 24 15.50 13.69 -5.72
CA PRO A 24 15.51 13.99 -7.14
C PRO A 24 16.64 13.22 -7.84
N ILE A 25 16.38 12.76 -9.07
CA ILE A 25 17.34 11.94 -9.83
C ILE A 25 18.69 12.65 -10.07
N LYS A 26 18.70 13.99 -10.06
CA LYS A 26 19.91 14.79 -10.23
C LYS A 26 20.91 14.64 -9.07
N GLU A 27 20.44 14.23 -7.89
CA GLU A 27 21.27 14.00 -6.70
C GLU A 27 21.81 12.57 -6.61
N VAL A 28 21.40 11.70 -7.54
CA VAL A 28 21.85 10.31 -7.60
C VAL A 28 23.06 10.25 -8.53
N PRO A 29 24.25 9.90 -8.03
CA PRO A 29 25.43 9.76 -8.86
C PRO A 29 25.26 8.60 -9.86
N MET A 30 25.79 8.78 -11.07
CA MET A 30 25.70 7.79 -12.16
C MET A 30 26.88 6.82 -12.17
N GLU A 31 28.01 7.22 -11.56
CA GLU A 31 29.22 6.41 -11.46
C GLU A 31 29.05 5.32 -10.39
N THR A 32 29.59 4.13 -10.64
CA THR A 32 29.34 2.94 -9.82
C THR A 32 29.91 3.02 -8.40
N GLU A 33 31.08 3.65 -8.22
CA GLU A 33 31.71 3.80 -6.90
C GLU A 33 30.96 4.84 -6.06
N GLU A 34 30.70 6.02 -6.64
CA GLU A 34 29.95 7.09 -5.99
C GLU A 34 28.51 6.68 -5.65
N LEU A 35 27.86 5.89 -6.52
CA LEU A 35 26.54 5.32 -6.26
C LEU A 35 26.56 4.35 -5.07
N THR A 36 27.60 3.53 -4.98
CA THR A 36 27.76 2.58 -3.88
C THR A 36 27.90 3.32 -2.55
N ASP A 37 28.75 4.34 -2.50
CA ASP A 37 28.95 5.17 -1.30
C ASP A 37 27.68 5.94 -0.92
N TRP A 38 26.97 6.49 -1.91
CA TRP A 38 25.68 7.16 -1.69
C TRP A 38 24.64 6.21 -1.09
N LEU A 39 24.56 4.97 -1.58
CA LEU A 39 23.66 3.95 -1.04
C LEU A 39 24.06 3.55 0.39
N TYR A 40 25.35 3.37 0.67
CA TYR A 40 25.84 3.07 2.01
C TYR A 40 25.49 4.17 3.01
N GLN A 41 25.70 5.43 2.65
CA GLN A 41 25.33 6.56 3.51
C GLN A 41 23.84 6.51 3.86
N ARG A 42 22.97 6.24 2.89
CA ARG A 42 21.51 6.16 3.10
C ARG A 42 21.11 4.94 3.92
N PHE A 43 21.85 3.85 3.81
CA PHE A 43 21.66 2.68 4.66
C PHE A 43 22.00 3.00 6.11
N VAL A 44 23.11 3.68 6.37
CA VAL A 44 23.49 4.11 7.73
C VAL A 44 22.45 5.07 8.31
N GLU A 45 22.00 6.07 7.53
CA GLU A 45 20.90 6.97 7.95
C GLU A 45 19.62 6.19 8.34
N LYS A 46 19.28 5.15 7.58
CA LYS A 46 18.13 4.28 7.87
C LYS A 46 18.30 3.53 9.19
N GLU A 47 19.47 2.95 9.45
CA GLU A 47 19.73 2.19 10.67
C GLU A 47 19.69 3.07 11.92
N ASP A 48 20.15 4.32 11.83
CA ASP A 48 20.04 5.31 12.91
C ASP A 48 18.57 5.68 13.20
N LEU A 49 17.78 5.96 12.14
CA LEU A 49 16.35 6.22 12.28
C LEU A 49 15.57 5.03 12.87
N LEU A 50 15.94 3.81 12.49
CA LEU A 50 15.34 2.60 13.06
C LEU A 50 15.71 2.43 14.54
N SER A 51 16.95 2.69 14.90
CA SER A 51 17.42 2.64 16.30
C SER A 51 16.61 3.62 17.15
N HIS A 52 16.45 4.87 16.68
CA HIS A 52 15.62 5.86 17.36
C HIS A 52 14.13 5.42 17.46
N PHE A 53 13.58 4.82 16.40
CA PHE A 53 12.21 4.30 16.42
C PHE A 53 12.04 3.17 17.43
N TYR A 54 13.01 2.27 17.58
CA TYR A 54 12.97 1.21 18.58
C TYR A 54 13.04 1.73 20.02
N GLU A 55 13.77 2.82 20.26
CA GLU A 55 13.90 3.45 21.58
C GLU A 55 12.69 4.32 21.95
N THR A 56 12.23 5.15 21.02
CA THR A 56 11.21 6.19 21.27
C THR A 56 9.80 5.75 20.88
N GLY A 57 9.67 4.75 20.00
CA GLY A 57 8.39 4.29 19.44
C GLY A 57 7.80 5.21 18.36
N ALA A 58 8.52 6.24 17.95
CA ALA A 58 8.09 7.20 16.93
C ALA A 58 9.28 7.63 16.05
N PHE A 59 8.99 7.93 14.77
CA PHE A 59 9.98 8.53 13.88
C PHE A 59 10.15 10.01 14.20
N PRO A 60 11.36 10.58 14.06
CA PRO A 60 11.57 12.00 14.30
C PRO A 60 10.73 12.82 13.29
N PRO A 61 10.03 13.87 13.73
CA PRO A 61 9.27 14.72 12.83
C PRO A 61 10.21 15.41 11.84
N PRO A 62 9.86 15.50 10.54
CA PRO A 62 10.67 16.24 9.58
C PRO A 62 10.80 17.70 10.02
N GLU A 63 11.95 18.33 9.78
CA GLU A 63 12.13 19.75 10.05
C GLU A 63 11.03 20.56 9.33
N GLY A 64 10.06 21.09 10.11
CA GLY A 64 8.93 21.86 9.60
C GLY A 64 7.57 21.13 9.51
N GLN A 65 7.49 19.81 9.71
CA GLN A 65 6.21 19.07 9.73
C GLN A 65 5.91 18.50 11.11
N LYS A 66 4.86 19.04 11.76
CA LYS A 66 4.47 18.66 13.13
C LYS A 66 3.77 17.29 13.24
N LYS A 67 3.39 16.65 12.11
CA LYS A 67 2.69 15.36 12.13
C LYS A 67 3.07 14.52 10.90
N ALA A 68 3.64 13.35 11.14
CA ALA A 68 3.67 12.30 10.14
C ALA A 68 2.22 11.98 9.75
N VAL A 69 1.87 12.16 8.47
CA VAL A 69 0.54 11.83 7.97
C VAL A 69 0.44 10.31 7.90
N SER A 70 0.03 9.69 8.99
CA SER A 70 -0.36 8.29 9.02
C SER A 70 -1.63 8.14 8.20
N ARG A 71 -1.51 7.75 6.94
CA ARG A 71 -2.67 7.43 6.11
C ARG A 71 -3.18 6.07 6.56
N GLU A 72 -4.36 6.06 7.18
CA GLU A 72 -5.06 4.83 7.50
C GLU A 72 -5.39 4.10 6.19
N MET A 73 -4.78 2.93 6.00
CA MET A 73 -5.14 2.01 4.92
C MET A 73 -6.33 1.18 5.36
N THR A 74 -7.49 1.82 5.56
CA THR A 74 -8.73 1.09 5.86
C THR A 74 -9.39 0.66 4.55
N LEU A 75 -9.27 -0.62 4.23
CA LEU A 75 -10.10 -1.26 3.20
C LEU A 75 -11.53 -1.36 3.76
N SER A 76 -12.42 -0.46 3.36
CA SER A 76 -13.78 -0.48 3.91
C SER A 76 -14.56 -1.65 3.31
N ASN A 77 -14.98 -2.58 4.17
CA ASN A 77 -15.74 -3.76 3.75
C ASN A 77 -17.03 -3.36 3.02
N VAL A 78 -17.69 -2.27 3.45
CA VAL A 78 -18.90 -1.74 2.82
C VAL A 78 -18.64 -1.33 1.36
N TRP A 79 -17.53 -0.64 1.09
CA TRP A 79 -17.16 -0.26 -0.28
C TRP A 79 -16.94 -1.48 -1.17
N LEU A 80 -16.22 -2.49 -0.66
CA LEU A 80 -16.01 -3.74 -1.39
C LEU A 80 -17.33 -4.45 -1.70
N PHE A 81 -18.23 -4.56 -0.72
CA PHE A 81 -19.55 -5.17 -0.91
C PHE A 81 -20.37 -4.42 -1.96
N LEU A 82 -20.33 -3.08 -1.95
CA LEU A 82 -21.04 -2.27 -2.94
C LEU A 82 -20.49 -2.47 -4.35
N VAL A 83 -19.17 -2.42 -4.51
CA VAL A 83 -18.50 -2.66 -5.81
C VAL A 83 -18.80 -4.06 -6.33
N GLN A 84 -18.72 -5.07 -5.47
CA GLN A 84 -18.98 -6.46 -5.86
C GLN A 84 -20.45 -6.67 -6.24
N SER A 85 -21.39 -6.11 -5.48
CA SER A 85 -22.82 -6.18 -5.78
C SER A 85 -23.14 -5.52 -7.11
N PHE A 86 -22.55 -4.35 -7.38
CA PHE A 86 -22.70 -3.66 -8.66
C PHE A 86 -22.17 -4.49 -9.84
N ALA A 87 -21.02 -5.14 -9.67
CA ALA A 87 -20.46 -6.02 -10.69
C ALA A 87 -21.37 -7.22 -10.99
N PHE A 88 -21.95 -7.86 -9.96
CA PHE A 88 -22.89 -8.96 -10.14
C PHE A 88 -24.20 -8.53 -10.81
N LEU A 89 -24.77 -7.38 -10.41
CA LEU A 89 -25.97 -6.80 -11.04
C LEU A 89 -25.73 -6.51 -12.53
N SER A 90 -24.58 -5.89 -12.84
CA SER A 90 -24.17 -5.60 -14.21
C SER A 90 -24.01 -6.89 -15.03
N GLY A 91 -23.32 -7.90 -14.48
CA GLY A 91 -23.18 -9.21 -15.14
C GLY A 91 -24.52 -9.90 -15.38
N TYR A 92 -25.44 -9.84 -14.42
CA TYR A 92 -26.79 -10.40 -14.57
C TYR A 92 -27.60 -9.71 -15.66
N MET A 93 -27.52 -8.37 -15.73
CA MET A 93 -28.17 -7.61 -16.79
C MET A 93 -27.66 -8.02 -18.17
N TRP A 94 -26.34 -8.15 -18.35
CA TRP A 94 -25.74 -8.61 -19.60
C TRP A 94 -26.15 -10.05 -19.97
N TYR A 95 -26.21 -10.94 -18.99
CA TYR A 95 -26.70 -12.30 -19.20
C TYR A 95 -28.14 -12.32 -19.73
N CYS A 96 -29.03 -11.52 -19.14
CA CYS A 96 -30.42 -11.40 -19.59
C CYS A 96 -30.54 -10.88 -21.02
N ILE A 97 -29.74 -9.86 -21.39
CA ILE A 97 -29.71 -9.31 -22.76
C ILE A 97 -29.24 -10.37 -23.77
N LEU A 98 -28.16 -11.08 -23.46
CA LEU A 98 -27.63 -12.14 -24.33
C LEU A 98 -28.61 -13.30 -24.47
N ARG A 99 -29.29 -13.69 -23.38
CA ARG A 99 -30.32 -14.73 -23.42
C ARG A 99 -31.52 -14.34 -24.27
N TYR A 100 -31.97 -13.08 -24.17
CA TYR A 100 -33.07 -12.57 -25.00
C TYR A 100 -32.68 -12.55 -26.48
N PHE A 101 -31.46 -12.10 -26.79
CA PHE A 101 -30.94 -12.10 -28.16
C PHE A 101 -30.81 -13.51 -28.73
N TYR A 102 -30.34 -14.48 -27.94
CA TYR A 102 -30.26 -15.87 -28.33
C TYR A 102 -31.64 -16.47 -28.66
N HIS A 103 -32.66 -16.21 -27.82
CA HIS A 103 -34.04 -16.62 -28.07
C HIS A 103 -34.73 -15.91 -29.24
N CYS A 104 -34.22 -14.75 -29.65
CA CYS A 104 -34.76 -14.02 -30.79
C CYS A 104 -34.11 -14.45 -32.12
N LEU A 105 -32.93 -15.07 -32.06
CA LEU A 105 -32.12 -15.45 -33.22
C LEU A 105 -32.25 -16.95 -33.57
N PHE A 106 -32.72 -17.78 -32.64
CA PHE A 106 -32.98 -19.22 -32.78
C PHE A 106 -34.42 -19.54 -32.34
#